data_AF-A0A259HDZ8-F1
#
_entry.id   AF-A0A259HDZ8-F1
#
_cell.length_a   1.000
_cell.length_b   1.000
_cell.length_c   1.000
_cell.angle_alpha   90.00
_cell.angle_beta   90.00
_cell.angle_gamma   90.00
#
_symmetry.space_group_name_H-M   'P 1'
#
loop_
_entity.id
_entity.type
_entity.pdbx_description
1 polymer ?
#
loop_
_entity_poly.entity_id
_entity_poly.type
_entity_poly.pdbx_seq_one_letter_code
_entity_poly.pdbx_strand_id
1 'polypeptide(L)'
;MKFTKVAVKEDTKIQYMSPELLFLAPSGQPYRGTLYVNFTSKGESFDLIDFKRYITSLRAVTLNAENIAYEIFETIQSNVDVASLGIIVDLTARGGIQQRIQFGTNFEVVQKQMMFQI
;
A
#
# COMPACT_ATOMS: atom_id res chain seq x y z
N MET A 1 11.04 -5.79 -8.39
CA MET A 1 11.73 -4.48 -8.26
C MET A 1 12.47 -4.48 -6.92
N LYS A 2 13.63 -3.82 -6.80
CA LYS A 2 14.39 -3.76 -5.54
C LYS A 2 14.29 -2.36 -4.95
N PHE A 3 13.99 -2.23 -3.66
CA PHE A 3 13.98 -0.94 -2.97
C PHE A 3 15.36 -0.57 -2.44
N THR A 4 15.74 0.69 -2.61
CA THR A 4 16.85 1.27 -1.86
C THR A 4 16.46 1.32 -0.39
N LYS A 5 17.34 0.79 0.48
CA LYS A 5 17.10 0.75 1.91
C LYS A 5 17.53 2.07 2.55
N VAL A 6 16.71 2.56 3.49
CA VAL A 6 16.99 3.76 4.28
C VAL A 6 17.10 3.35 5.74
N ALA A 7 18.20 3.72 6.40
CA ALA A 7 18.38 3.47 7.81
C ALA A 7 17.38 4.28 8.64
N VAL A 8 16.70 3.62 9.57
CA VAL A 8 15.79 4.24 10.53
C VAL A 8 16.06 3.64 11.90
N LYS A 9 15.61 4.31 12.98
CA LYS A 9 15.75 3.75 14.32
C LYS A 9 14.93 2.45 14.42
N GLU A 10 15.47 1.42 15.07
CA GLU A 10 14.71 0.22 15.42
C GLU A 10 13.43 0.56 16.20
N ASP A 11 12.41 -0.27 16.04
CA ASP A 11 11.06 -0.11 16.62
C ASP A 11 10.32 1.16 16.18
N THR A 12 10.80 1.85 15.14
CA THR A 12 10.06 2.96 14.54
C THR A 12 8.82 2.44 13.82
N LYS A 13 7.66 2.95 14.21
CA LYS A 13 6.39 2.73 13.49
C LYS A 13 6.30 3.68 12.31
N ILE A 14 6.12 3.14 11.12
CA ILE A 14 6.01 3.90 9.88
C ILE A 14 4.64 3.64 9.29
N GLN A 15 3.91 4.72 9.01
CA GLN A 15 2.68 4.70 8.23
C GLN A 15 2.86 5.49 6.94
N TYR A 16 2.44 4.89 5.84
CA TYR A 16 2.43 5.51 4.52
C TYR A 16 1.04 5.41 3.91
N MET A 17 0.66 6.46 3.17
CA MET A 17 -0.60 6.53 2.44
C MET A 17 -0.33 7.05 1.02
N SER A 18 -0.93 6.39 0.02
CA SER A 18 -0.92 6.85 -1.37
C SER A 18 -2.30 6.73 -1.98
N PRO A 19 -2.93 7.83 -2.43
CA PRO A 19 -4.19 7.81 -3.16
C PRO A 19 -4.02 7.46 -4.65
N GLU A 20 -2.81 7.08 -5.08
CA GLU A 20 -2.46 6.90 -6.49
C GLU A 20 -2.46 5.42 -6.93
N LEU A 21 -3.04 4.51 -6.15
CA LEU A 21 -3.07 3.09 -6.50
C LEU A 21 -3.96 2.87 -7.72
N LEU A 22 -3.40 2.23 -8.74
CA LEU A 22 -4.11 1.83 -9.94
C LEU A 22 -3.52 0.53 -10.49
N PHE A 23 -4.38 -0.41 -10.85
CA PHE A 23 -4.05 -1.67 -11.52
C PHE A 23 -5.23 -2.13 -12.38
N LEU A 24 -5.06 -3.14 -13.21
CA LEU A 24 -6.09 -3.60 -14.15
C LEU A 24 -6.86 -4.80 -13.60
N ALA A 25 -8.18 -4.79 -13.77
CA ALA A 25 -9.01 -5.98 -13.62
C ALA A 25 -8.76 -6.95 -14.79
N PRO A 26 -9.12 -8.24 -14.68
CA PRO A 26 -9.09 -9.18 -15.81
C PRO A 26 -9.88 -8.70 -17.04
N SER A 27 -10.91 -7.88 -16.84
CA SER A 27 -11.68 -7.24 -17.91
C SER A 27 -10.95 -6.09 -18.63
N GLY A 28 -9.74 -5.73 -18.18
CA GLY A 28 -8.96 -4.59 -18.66
C GLY A 28 -9.39 -3.25 -18.06
N GLN A 29 -10.46 -3.19 -17.27
CA GLN A 29 -10.88 -1.95 -16.62
C GLN A 29 -9.98 -1.63 -15.41
N PRO A 30 -9.63 -0.35 -15.17
CA PRO A 30 -8.68 0.01 -14.12
C PRO A 30 -9.31 0.08 -12.72
N TYR A 31 -8.88 -0.76 -11.78
CA TYR A 31 -9.12 -0.51 -10.36
C TYR A 31 -8.35 0.73 -9.92
N ARG A 32 -8.99 1.58 -9.12
CA ARG A 32 -8.39 2.77 -8.50
C ARG A 32 -8.61 2.68 -7.01
N GLY A 33 -7.72 3.24 -6.21
CA GLY A 33 -7.88 3.23 -4.77
C GLY A 33 -6.80 3.97 -4.01
N THR A 34 -6.92 3.90 -2.68
CA THR A 34 -5.90 4.38 -1.75
C THR A 34 -5.21 3.20 -1.10
N LEU A 35 -3.89 3.20 -1.13
CA LEU A 35 -3.02 2.26 -0.43
C LEU A 35 -2.61 2.86 0.90
N TYR A 36 -2.72 2.07 1.97
CA TYR A 36 -2.15 2.33 3.27
C TYR A 36 -1.20 1.21 3.66
N VAL A 37 -0.04 1.57 4.17
CA VAL A 37 1.00 0.67 4.64
C VAL A 37 1.36 1.06 6.06
N ASN A 38 1.41 0.09 6.96
CA ASN A 38 1.86 0.28 8.33
C ASN A 38 2.86 -0.81 8.68
N PHE A 39 4.03 -0.44 9.19
CA PHE A 39 5.01 -1.41 9.66
C PHE A 39 5.83 -0.90 10.83
N THR A 40 6.37 -1.84 11.60
CA THR A 40 7.40 -1.57 12.61
C THR A 40 8.75 -1.99 12.05
N SER A 41 9.67 -1.04 11.92
CA SER A 41 11.00 -1.27 11.35
C SER A 41 11.93 -2.03 12.32
N LYS A 42 12.78 -2.90 11.79
CA LYS A 42 13.93 -3.49 12.50
C LYS A 42 15.27 -2.79 12.18
N GLY A 43 15.23 -1.48 11.95
CA GLY A 43 16.42 -0.66 11.66
C GLY A 43 16.54 -0.20 10.20
N GLU A 44 15.61 -0.64 9.34
CA GLU A 44 15.54 -0.23 7.94
C GLU A 44 14.11 0.07 7.46
N SER A 45 14.03 0.92 6.45
CA SER A 45 12.85 1.30 5.70
C SER A 45 13.17 1.29 4.21
N PHE A 46 12.21 1.58 3.36
CA PHE A 46 12.41 1.73 1.91
C PHE A 46 12.43 3.21 1.49
N ASP A 47 13.18 3.50 0.45
CA ASP A 47 13.15 4.80 -0.22
C ASP A 47 11.77 5.06 -0.85
N LEU A 48 11.23 6.27 -0.63
CA LEU A 48 9.88 6.64 -1.07
C LEU A 48 9.79 6.84 -2.59
N ILE A 49 10.88 7.19 -3.26
CA ILE A 49 10.90 7.34 -4.72
C ILE A 49 10.78 5.95 -5.37
N ASP A 50 11.56 4.99 -4.87
CA ASP A 50 11.47 3.59 -5.32
C ASP A 50 10.09 2.99 -5.03
N PHE A 51 9.51 3.27 -3.86
CA PHE A 51 8.17 2.82 -3.54
C PHE A 51 7.11 3.45 -4.45
N LYS A 52 7.20 4.76 -4.75
CA LYS A 52 6.30 5.43 -5.70
C LYS A 52 6.42 4.86 -7.12
N ARG A 53 7.63 4.53 -7.56
CA ARG A 53 7.87 3.86 -8.85
C ARG A 53 7.22 2.47 -8.88
N TYR A 54 7.32 1.71 -7.79
CA TYR A 54 6.64 0.43 -7.65
C TYR A 54 5.11 0.59 -7.75
N ILE A 55 4.50 1.49 -6.98
CA ILE A 55 3.04 1.75 -7.08
C ILE A 55 2.65 2.12 -8.52
N THR A 56 3.46 2.93 -9.19
CA THR A 56 3.22 3.32 -10.59
C THR A 56 3.34 2.13 -11.55
N SER A 57 4.22 1.18 -11.28
CA SER A 57 4.38 -0.03 -12.10
C SER A 57 3.15 -0.95 -12.05
N LEU A 58 2.39 -0.94 -10.94
CA LEU A 58 1.15 -1.72 -10.80
C LEU A 58 0.07 -1.34 -11.83
N ARG A 59 0.17 -0.16 -12.46
CA ARG A 59 -0.77 0.31 -13.49
C ARG A 59 -0.89 -0.61 -14.69
N ALA A 60 0.19 -1.35 -15.00
CA ALA A 60 0.23 -2.30 -16.11
C ALA A 60 -0.04 -3.75 -15.66
N VAL A 61 -0.28 -3.97 -14.36
CA VAL A 61 -0.46 -5.30 -13.77
C VAL A 61 -1.95 -5.64 -13.73
N THR A 62 -2.28 -6.85 -14.18
CA THR A 62 -3.65 -7.38 -14.13
C THR A 62 -3.82 -8.27 -12.90
N LEU A 63 -4.68 -7.85 -11.97
CA LEU A 63 -4.97 -8.55 -10.71
C LEU A 63 -6.46 -8.48 -10.37
N ASN A 64 -6.93 -9.47 -9.62
CA ASN A 64 -8.21 -9.38 -8.91
C ASN A 64 -8.07 -8.43 -7.71
N ALA A 65 -9.19 -7.83 -7.30
CA ALA A 65 -9.22 -6.87 -6.20
C ALA A 65 -8.70 -7.47 -4.89
N GLU A 66 -8.94 -8.75 -4.66
CA GLU A 66 -8.54 -9.50 -3.47
C GLU A 66 -7.03 -9.70 -3.37
N ASN A 67 -6.33 -9.70 -4.51
CA ASN A 67 -4.92 -10.08 -4.58
C ASN A 67 -3.97 -8.88 -4.43
N ILE A 68 -4.45 -7.65 -4.67
CA ILE A 68 -3.57 -6.47 -4.69
C ILE A 68 -2.90 -6.18 -3.35
N ALA A 69 -3.61 -6.38 -2.23
CA ALA A 69 -3.04 -6.16 -0.90
C ALA A 69 -1.93 -7.17 -0.60
N TYR A 70 -2.09 -8.41 -1.05
CA TYR A 70 -1.09 -9.47 -0.92
C TYR A 70 0.16 -9.20 -1.77
N GLU A 71 -0.02 -8.82 -3.05
CA GLU A 71 1.08 -8.46 -3.94
C GLU A 71 1.99 -7.36 -3.34
N ILE A 72 1.36 -6.33 -2.75
CA ILE A 72 2.08 -5.22 -2.11
C ILE A 72 2.76 -5.67 -0.82
N PHE A 73 2.09 -6.51 -0.02
CA PHE A 73 2.66 -7.09 1.19
C PHE A 73 3.94 -7.89 0.89
N GLU A 74 3.87 -8.83 -0.05
CA GLU A 74 5.00 -9.66 -0.46
C GLU A 74 6.15 -8.82 -1.04
N THR A 75 5.82 -7.80 -1.83
CA THR A 75 6.84 -6.91 -2.38
C THR A 75 7.58 -6.15 -1.29
N ILE A 76 6.89 -5.62 -0.28
CA ILE A 76 7.55 -4.90 0.81
C ILE A 76 8.35 -5.87 1.69
N GLN A 77 7.75 -7.01 2.06
CA GLN A 77 8.38 -8.01 2.93
C GLN A 77 9.66 -8.60 2.32
N SER A 78 9.70 -8.78 0.99
CA SER A 78 10.91 -9.26 0.28
C SER A 78 12.02 -8.21 0.15
N ASN A 79 11.73 -6.93 0.45
CA ASN A 79 12.67 -5.82 0.26
C ASN A 79 13.16 -5.19 1.57
N VAL A 80 12.37 -5.24 2.65
CA VAL A 80 12.67 -4.60 3.93
C VAL A 80 12.35 -5.56 5.08
N ASP A 81 13.29 -5.68 6.02
CA ASP A 81 13.08 -6.43 7.26
C ASP A 81 12.26 -5.61 8.26
N VAL A 82 11.10 -6.16 8.61
CA VAL A 82 10.08 -5.51 9.44
C VAL A 82 9.59 -6.49 10.50
N ALA A 83 9.28 -5.98 11.69
CA ALA A 83 8.75 -6.77 12.79
C ALA A 83 7.25 -7.04 12.65
N SER A 84 6.51 -6.09 12.05
CA SER A 84 5.11 -6.23 11.68
C SER A 84 4.86 -5.46 10.40
N LEU A 85 3.94 -5.93 9.56
CA LEU A 85 3.55 -5.29 8.31
C LEU A 85 2.05 -5.48 8.10
N GLY A 86 1.35 -4.38 7.85
CA GLY A 86 -0.06 -4.35 7.50
C GLY A 86 -0.26 -3.52 6.23
N ILE A 87 -1.11 -4.02 5.35
CA ILE A 87 -1.51 -3.35 4.11
C ILE A 87 -3.03 -3.22 4.10
N ILE A 88 -3.53 -2.02 3.82
CA ILE A 88 -4.95 -1.78 3.54
C ILE A 88 -5.06 -1.13 2.18
N VAL A 89 -5.98 -1.63 1.36
CA VAL A 89 -6.32 -1.08 0.05
C VAL A 89 -7.80 -0.74 0.01
N ASP A 90 -8.09 0.55 -0.14
CA ASP A 90 -9.44 1.08 -0.30
C ASP A 90 -9.71 1.36 -1.77
N LEU A 91 -10.42 0.45 -2.44
CA LEU A 91 -10.78 0.61 -3.83
C LEU A 91 -11.99 1.53 -3.99
N THR A 92 -11.99 2.33 -5.06
CA THR A 92 -13.15 3.12 -5.47
C THR A 92 -14.30 2.21 -5.89
N ALA A 93 -15.54 2.64 -5.65
CA ALA A 93 -16.71 1.82 -5.94
C ALA A 93 -16.83 1.44 -7.43
N ARG A 94 -17.23 0.18 -7.67
CA ARG A 94 -17.60 -0.35 -8.99
C ARG A 94 -18.97 -1.00 -8.89
N GLY A 95 -19.91 -0.58 -9.73
CA GLY A 95 -21.30 -1.02 -9.62
C GLY A 95 -21.96 -0.66 -8.28
N GLY A 96 -21.51 0.43 -7.64
CA GLY A 96 -22.00 0.86 -6.33
C GLY A 96 -21.38 0.14 -5.13
N ILE A 97 -20.51 -0.85 -5.34
CA ILE A 97 -19.87 -1.62 -4.26
C ILE A 97 -18.44 -1.13 -4.06
N GLN A 98 -18.12 -0.73 -2.83
CA GLN A 98 -16.77 -0.39 -2.41
C GLN A 98 -16.10 -1.60 -1.75
N GLN A 99 -14.83 -1.83 -2.06
CA GLN A 99 -14.04 -2.92 -1.49
C GLN A 99 -12.87 -2.35 -0.68
N ARG A 100 -12.79 -2.73 0.59
CA ARG A 100 -11.62 -2.54 1.45
C ARG A 100 -10.97 -3.89 1.67
N ILE A 101 -9.75 -4.05 1.17
CA ILE A 101 -8.97 -5.29 1.33
C ILE A 101 -7.84 -5.03 2.32
N GLN A 102 -7.60 -5.98 3.20
CA GLN A 102 -6.55 -5.90 4.21
C GLN A 102 -5.71 -7.18 4.22
N PHE A 103 -4.40 -7.03 4.39
CA PHE A 103 -3.48 -8.16 4.54
C PHE A 103 -2.40 -7.85 5.59
N GLY A 104 -1.98 -8.87 6.35
CA GLY A 104 -0.98 -8.74 7.40
C GLY A 104 -1.55 -8.24 8.74
N THR A 105 -0.74 -7.49 9.49
CA THR A 105 -1.11 -6.94 10.80
C THR A 105 -2.23 -5.91 10.69
N ASN A 106 -3.24 -6.02 11.55
CA ASN A 106 -4.34 -5.07 11.61
C ASN A 106 -3.87 -3.71 12.13
N PHE A 107 -4.31 -2.62 11.49
CA PHE A 107 -4.07 -1.26 11.95
C PHE A 107 -5.21 -0.34 11.55
N GLU A 108 -5.38 0.74 12.31
CA GLU A 108 -6.33 1.79 11.96
C GLU A 108 -5.68 2.78 11.00
N VAL A 109 -6.40 3.08 9.92
CA VAL A 109 -5.99 4.11 8.97
C VAL A 109 -6.17 5.48 9.63
N VAL A 110 -5.07 6.18 9.88
CA VAL A 110 -5.12 7.59 10.31
C VAL A 110 -5.46 8.44 9.08
N GLN A 111 -6.75 8.60 8.78
CA GLN A 111 -7.19 9.62 7.84
C GLN A 111 -6.94 10.99 8.48
N LYS A 112 -6.05 11.78 7.89
CA LYS A 112 -5.96 13.20 8.22
C LYS A 112 -7.31 13.81 7.85
N GLN A 113 -8.20 14.04 8.82
CA GLN A 113 -9.46 14.75 8.59
C GLN A 113 -9.11 16.04 7.83
N MET A 114 -9.69 16.21 6.63
CA MET A 114 -9.67 17.51 5.98
C MET A 114 -10.47 18.45 6.89
N MET A 115 -9.80 19.19 7.77
CA MET A 115 -10.37 20.31 8.51
C MET A 115 -10.62 21.48 7.56
N PHE A 116 -11.49 21.28 6.57
CA PHE A 116 -12.08 22.35 5.79
C PHE A 116 -13.57 22.07 5.68
N GLN A 117 -14.31 22.51 6.71
CA GLN A 117 -15.66 23.01 6.49
C GLN A 117 -15.50 24.29 5.66
N ILE A 118 -16.09 24.31 4.46
CA ILE A 118 -16.42 25.56 3.76
C ILE A 118 -17.85 25.90 4.17
#